data_AF-A0A7J2S382-F1
#
_entry.id   AF-A0A7J2S382-F1
#
_cell.length_a   1.000
_cell.length_b   1.000
_cell.length_c   1.000
_cell.angle_alpha   90.00
_cell.angle_beta   90.00
_cell.angle_gamma   90.00
#
_symmetry.space_group_name_H-M   'P 1'
#
loop_
_entity.id
_entity.type
_entity.pdbx_description
1 polymer ?
#
loop_
_entity_poly.entity_id
_entity_poly.type
_entity_poly.pdbx_seq_one_letter_code
_entity_poly.pdbx_strand_id
1 'polypeptide(L)'
;IDDEKIALIDRLLHRNVILQLMRSVSCPVLVARTCNYYRHILVLLDSSEVSERILIIALQIAHLFGSDLSVLVLEEMSPEFRERIKKRGEVENVDIIKLKVDGNAMIEAVKEVKSQKYDLIVIPWRGTGIIRSSMIRKIVNDASCSVLTVA
;
A
#
# COMPACT_ATOMS: atom_id res chain seq x y z
N ILE A 1 10.27 20.12 -7.98
CA ILE A 1 10.53 20.60 -6.60
C ILE A 1 11.87 20.01 -6.21
N ASP A 2 12.83 20.81 -5.77
CA ASP A 2 14.19 20.35 -5.44
C ASP A 2 14.18 19.33 -4.31
N ASP A 3 14.86 18.19 -4.50
CA ASP A 3 15.01 17.15 -3.48
C ASP A 3 15.66 17.69 -2.19
N GLU A 4 16.53 18.69 -2.31
CA GLU A 4 17.14 19.39 -1.17
C GLU A 4 16.12 20.20 -0.35
N LYS A 5 15.12 20.80 -1.00
CA LYS A 5 14.07 21.56 -0.31
C LYS A 5 13.15 20.64 0.48
N ILE A 6 12.87 19.45 -0.05
CA ILE A 6 12.06 18.42 0.63
C ILE A 6 12.82 17.89 1.86
N ALA A 7 14.12 17.59 1.71
CA ALA A 7 14.95 17.14 2.83
C ALA A 7 15.11 18.20 3.94
N LEU A 8 15.17 19.48 3.57
CA LEU A 8 15.21 20.59 4.53
C LEU A 8 13.89 20.73 5.31
N ILE A 9 12.75 20.60 4.62
CA ILE A 9 11.41 20.63 5.22
C ILE A 9 11.23 19.46 6.20
N ASP A 10 11.68 18.26 5.84
CA ASP A 10 11.64 17.08 6.70
C ASP A 10 12.49 17.22 7.97
N ARG A 11 13.65 17.89 7.89
CA ARG A 11 14.50 18.16 9.07
C ARG A 11 13.94 19.25 9.98
N LEU A 12 13.29 20.27 9.42
CA LEU A 12 12.73 21.39 10.17
C LEU A 12 11.42 21.01 10.86
N LEU A 13 10.60 20.19 10.20
CA LEU A 13 9.33 19.73 10.73
C LEU A 13 9.55 18.42 11.50
N HIS A 14 9.84 18.56 12.79
CA HIS A 14 9.90 17.46 13.78
C HIS A 14 8.62 16.58 13.83
N ARG A 15 7.58 16.94 13.06
CA ARG A 15 6.37 16.17 12.79
C ARG A 15 6.23 16.00 11.28
N ASN A 16 6.30 14.76 10.81
CA ASN A 16 6.14 14.40 9.41
C ASN A 16 4.81 14.97 8.85
N VAL A 17 4.92 15.96 7.96
CA VAL A 17 3.80 16.73 7.37
C VAL A 17 2.82 15.80 6.66
N ILE A 18 3.32 14.75 6.02
CA ILE A 18 2.52 13.77 5.30
C ILE A 18 1.56 13.09 6.28
N LEU A 19 2.04 12.68 7.46
CA LEU A 19 1.20 12.06 8.48
C LEU A 19 0.20 13.03 9.10
N GLN A 20 0.52 14.33 9.16
CA GLN A 20 -0.45 15.35 9.60
C GLN A 20 -1.53 15.55 8.54
N LEU A 21 -1.16 15.67 7.26
CA LEU A 21 -2.08 15.77 6.13
C LEU A 21 -3.03 14.57 6.08
N MET A 22 -2.49 13.35 6.13
CA MET A 22 -3.28 12.12 6.12
C MET A 22 -4.33 12.07 7.26
N ARG A 23 -4.04 12.67 8.42
CA ARG A 23 -4.99 12.74 9.54
C ARG A 23 -6.11 13.76 9.34
N SER A 24 -5.90 14.74 8.47
CA SER A 24 -6.81 15.87 8.24
C SER A 24 -7.72 15.69 7.02
N VAL A 25 -7.45 14.70 6.17
CA VAL A 25 -8.18 14.48 4.92
C VAL A 25 -9.02 13.20 4.96
N SER A 26 -10.12 13.20 4.22
CA SER A 26 -11.03 12.05 4.07
C SER A 26 -10.86 11.30 2.75
N CYS A 27 -9.99 11.79 1.86
CA CYS A 27 -9.72 11.20 0.56
C CYS A 27 -8.45 10.34 0.58
N PRO A 28 -8.29 9.43 -0.40
CA PRO A 28 -7.02 8.75 -0.62
C PRO A 28 -5.88 9.74 -0.84
N VAL A 29 -4.72 9.46 -0.25
CA VAL A 29 -3.52 10.30 -0.37
C VAL A 29 -2.42 9.51 -1.05
N LEU A 30 -1.91 10.04 -2.15
CA LEU A 30 -0.72 9.53 -2.83
C LEU A 30 0.51 10.30 -2.37
N VAL A 31 1.42 9.61 -1.70
CA VAL A 31 2.78 10.07 -1.42
C VAL A 31 3.64 9.65 -2.60
N ALA A 32 3.75 10.54 -3.60
CA ALA A 32 4.53 10.28 -4.80
C ALA A 32 6.04 10.44 -4.52
N ARG A 33 6.84 9.44 -4.90
CA ARG A 33 8.31 9.46 -4.72
C ARG A 33 9.09 9.31 -6.01
N THR A 34 8.47 8.78 -7.04
CA THR A 34 9.09 8.58 -8.35
C THR A 34 8.19 9.19 -9.42
N CYS A 35 8.79 9.56 -10.56
CA CYS A 35 8.06 10.03 -11.75
C CYS A 35 7.85 8.92 -12.79
N ASN A 36 8.08 7.66 -12.39
CA ASN A 36 7.95 6.50 -13.27
C ASN A 36 6.52 5.96 -13.27
N TYR A 37 6.15 5.25 -14.34
CA TYR A 37 4.91 4.48 -14.38
C TYR A 37 4.93 3.38 -13.31
N TYR A 38 3.77 3.12 -12.70
CA TYR A 38 3.62 2.05 -11.73
C TYR A 38 3.48 0.72 -12.47
N ARG A 39 4.57 -0.05 -12.63
CA ARG A 39 4.55 -1.34 -13.34
C ARG A 39 4.28 -2.51 -12.40
N HIS A 40 4.79 -2.42 -11.18
CA HIS A 40 4.59 -3.42 -10.14
C HIS A 40 3.97 -2.78 -8.91
N ILE A 41 2.76 -3.21 -8.56
CA ILE A 41 1.99 -2.66 -7.44
C ILE A 41 1.92 -3.71 -6.34
N LEU A 42 2.15 -3.29 -5.10
CA LEU A 42 1.90 -4.11 -3.91
C LEU A 42 0.68 -3.56 -3.17
N VAL A 43 -0.26 -4.42 -2.80
CA VAL A 43 -1.35 -4.09 -1.89
C VAL A 43 -1.27 -4.91 -0.62
N LEU A 44 -1.37 -4.25 0.54
CA LEU A 44 -1.44 -4.92 1.83
C LEU A 44 -2.89 -5.02 2.28
N LEU A 45 -3.32 -6.24 2.58
CA LEU A 45 -4.68 -6.54 3.01
C LEU A 45 -4.67 -7.31 4.34
N ASP A 46 -5.79 -7.18 5.05
CA ASP A 46 -6.19 -8.04 6.15
C ASP A 46 -7.70 -8.38 6.03
N SER A 47 -8.30 -9.01 7.03
CA SER A 47 -9.71 -9.40 7.05
C SER A 47 -10.69 -8.26 7.29
N SER A 48 -10.22 -7.01 7.40
CA SER A 48 -11.10 -5.87 7.65
C SER A 48 -11.98 -5.52 6.45
N GLU A 49 -13.11 -4.86 6.73
CA GLU A 49 -14.05 -4.40 5.69
C GLU A 49 -13.39 -3.40 4.72
N VAL A 50 -12.41 -2.62 5.19
CA VAL A 50 -11.70 -1.64 4.36
C VAL A 50 -10.82 -2.32 3.31
N SER A 51 -10.32 -3.53 3.58
CA SER A 51 -9.48 -4.29 2.64
C SER A 51 -10.14 -4.54 1.30
N GLU A 52 -11.46 -4.76 1.26
CA GLU A 52 -12.18 -4.93 -0.01
C GLU A 52 -12.11 -3.65 -0.87
N ARG A 53 -12.28 -2.48 -0.24
CA ARG A 53 -12.18 -1.19 -0.93
C ARG A 53 -10.77 -0.90 -1.41
N ILE A 54 -9.78 -1.23 -0.58
CA ILE A 54 -8.35 -1.09 -0.91
C ILE A 54 -8.01 -1.95 -2.13
N LEU A 55 -8.45 -3.20 -2.14
CA LEU A 55 -8.25 -4.12 -3.25
C LEU A 55 -8.88 -3.60 -4.54
N ILE A 56 -10.12 -3.09 -4.49
CA ILE A 56 -10.79 -2.50 -5.66
C ILE A 56 -9.96 -1.35 -6.24
N ILE A 57 -9.50 -0.43 -5.39
CA ILE A 57 -8.68 0.71 -5.84
C ILE A 57 -7.34 0.21 -6.42
N ALA A 58 -6.70 -0.77 -5.79
CA ALA A 58 -5.43 -1.33 -6.27
C ALA A 58 -5.60 -2.00 -7.65
N LEU A 59 -6.70 -2.74 -7.85
CA LEU A 59 -7.03 -3.36 -9.13
C LEU A 59 -7.31 -2.33 -10.21
N GLN A 60 -8.09 -1.29 -9.90
CA GLN A 60 -8.38 -0.21 -10.84
C GLN A 60 -7.09 0.50 -11.29
N ILE A 61 -6.17 0.77 -10.36
CA ILE A 61 -4.87 1.36 -10.69
C ILE A 61 -4.06 0.39 -11.55
N ALA A 62 -3.97 -0.88 -11.17
CA ALA A 62 -3.24 -1.88 -11.95
C ALA A 62 -3.80 -2.00 -13.37
N HIS A 63 -5.12 -2.05 -13.54
CA HIS A 63 -5.77 -2.06 -14.84
C HIS A 63 -5.41 -0.82 -15.67
N LEU A 64 -5.53 0.39 -15.09
CA LEU A 64 -5.25 1.65 -15.78
C LEU A 64 -3.81 1.77 -16.26
N PHE A 65 -2.86 1.17 -15.54
CA PHE A 65 -1.44 1.25 -15.88
C PHE A 65 -0.90 -0.03 -16.56
N GLY A 66 -1.72 -1.06 -16.74
CA GLY A 66 -1.28 -2.37 -17.23
C GLY A 66 -0.24 -3.02 -16.32
N SER A 67 -0.40 -2.87 -15.00
CA SER A 67 0.55 -3.29 -13.98
C SER A 67 0.27 -4.71 -13.47
N ASP A 68 1.32 -5.36 -12.96
CA ASP A 68 1.17 -6.55 -12.13
C ASP A 68 0.75 -6.15 -10.71
N LEU A 69 -0.21 -6.86 -10.12
CA LEU A 69 -0.66 -6.63 -8.74
C LEU A 69 -0.21 -7.76 -7.82
N SER A 70 0.72 -7.46 -6.92
CA SER A 70 1.06 -8.32 -5.80
C SER A 70 0.15 -8.06 -4.61
N VAL A 71 -0.47 -9.11 -4.07
CA VAL A 71 -1.35 -9.03 -2.92
C VAL A 71 -0.68 -9.72 -1.74
N LEU A 72 -0.33 -8.95 -0.71
CA LEU A 72 0.20 -9.45 0.56
C LEU A 72 -0.88 -9.41 1.62
N VAL A 73 -1.32 -10.59 2.06
CA VAL A 73 -2.29 -10.70 3.16
C VAL A 73 -1.57 -10.99 4.47
N LEU A 74 -1.82 -10.16 5.48
CA LEU A 74 -1.11 -10.18 6.76
C LEU A 74 -1.64 -11.18 7.81
N GLU A 75 -2.63 -11.97 7.44
CA GLU A 75 -3.19 -13.03 8.29
C GLU A 75 -3.77 -14.17 7.44
N GLU A 76 -4.22 -15.25 8.09
CA GLU A 76 -4.91 -16.32 7.38
C GLU A 76 -6.28 -15.83 6.86
N MET A 77 -6.47 -15.95 5.55
CA MET A 77 -7.70 -15.56 4.89
C MET A 77 -8.68 -16.72 4.78
N SER A 78 -9.96 -16.40 4.96
CA SER A 78 -11.03 -17.33 4.63
C SER A 78 -10.98 -17.72 3.14
N PRO A 79 -11.33 -18.97 2.78
CA PRO A 79 -11.40 -19.40 1.39
C PRO A 79 -12.29 -18.50 0.53
N GLU A 80 -13.40 -18.00 1.08
CA GLU A 80 -14.35 -17.12 0.37
C GLU A 80 -13.71 -15.80 -0.01
N PHE A 81 -12.92 -15.19 0.88
CA PHE A 81 -12.21 -13.94 0.57
C PHE A 81 -11.14 -14.19 -0.50
N ARG A 82 -10.42 -15.31 -0.42
CA ARG A 82 -9.40 -15.68 -1.42
C ARG A 82 -9.99 -15.84 -2.81
N GLU A 83 -11.19 -16.40 -2.90
CA GLU A 83 -11.92 -16.56 -4.16
C GLU A 83 -12.41 -15.21 -4.69
N ARG A 84 -12.91 -14.33 -3.82
CA ARG A 84 -13.28 -12.95 -4.22
C ARG A 84 -12.11 -12.18 -4.82
N ILE A 85 -10.92 -12.25 -4.22
CA ILE A 85 -9.70 -11.62 -4.80
C ILE A 85 -9.47 -12.13 -6.21
N LYS A 86 -9.52 -13.45 -6.40
CA LYS A 86 -9.24 -14.09 -7.70
C LYS A 86 -10.26 -13.65 -8.76
N LYS A 87 -11.54 -13.75 -8.44
CA LYS A 87 -12.64 -13.35 -9.33
C LYS A 87 -12.53 -11.88 -9.74
N ARG A 88 -12.14 -10.99 -8.83
CA ARG A 88 -11.95 -9.57 -9.16
C ARG A 88 -10.75 -9.34 -10.07
N GLY A 89 -9.64 -10.05 -9.87
CA GLY A 89 -8.50 -10.01 -10.80
C GLY A 89 -8.89 -10.40 -12.21
N GLU A 90 -9.68 -11.47 -12.36
CA GLU A 90 -10.19 -11.92 -13.66
C GLU A 90 -11.12 -10.88 -14.31
N VAL A 91 -12.05 -10.29 -13.54
CA VAL A 91 -12.99 -9.26 -14.04
C VAL A 91 -12.27 -7.99 -14.50
N GLU A 92 -11.25 -7.56 -13.74
CA GLU A 92 -10.48 -6.35 -14.05
C GLU A 92 -9.34 -6.62 -15.05
N ASN A 93 -9.15 -7.87 -15.48
CA ASN A 93 -8.05 -8.30 -16.35
C ASN A 93 -6.67 -7.90 -15.81
N VAL A 94 -6.43 -8.20 -14.53
CA VAL A 94 -5.17 -7.90 -13.82
C VAL A 94 -4.53 -9.19 -13.32
N ASP A 95 -3.24 -9.36 -13.59
CA ASP A 95 -2.45 -10.47 -13.08
C ASP A 95 -2.18 -10.31 -11.58
N ILE A 96 -2.79 -11.18 -10.76
CA ILE A 96 -2.65 -11.16 -9.31
C ILE A 96 -1.60 -12.18 -8.84
N ILE A 97 -0.51 -11.68 -8.25
CA ILE A 97 0.52 -12.47 -7.58
C ILE A 97 0.22 -12.49 -6.08
N LYS A 98 -0.19 -13.65 -5.53
CA LYS A 98 -0.49 -13.77 -4.09
C LYS A 98 0.79 -14.08 -3.31
N LEU A 99 1.10 -13.24 -2.34
CA LEU A 99 2.21 -13.41 -1.42
C LEU A 99 1.71 -13.98 -0.09
N LYS A 100 2.39 -15.01 0.40
CA LYS A 100 2.11 -15.61 1.70
C LYS A 100 3.03 -15.00 2.75
N VAL A 101 2.47 -14.64 3.90
CA VAL A 101 3.26 -14.27 5.08
C VAL A 101 3.66 -15.55 5.81
N ASP A 102 4.96 -15.83 5.85
CA ASP A 102 5.52 -16.87 6.70
C ASP A 102 6.14 -16.19 7.94
N GLY A 103 5.37 -16.13 9.04
CA GLY A 103 5.85 -15.58 10.32
C GLY A 103 5.25 -14.22 10.70
N ASN A 104 6.08 -13.30 11.19
CA ASN A 104 5.59 -12.02 11.71
C ASN A 104 5.17 -11.07 10.58
N ALA A 105 3.87 -10.78 10.50
CA ALA A 105 3.29 -9.94 9.46
C ALA A 105 3.93 -8.55 9.33
N MET A 106 4.32 -7.91 10.43
CA MET A 106 4.98 -6.60 10.38
C MET A 106 6.37 -6.69 9.75
N ILE A 107 7.12 -7.74 10.06
CA ILE A 107 8.46 -7.95 9.50
C ILE A 107 8.35 -8.22 7.99
N GLU A 108 7.48 -9.15 7.58
CA GLU A 108 7.32 -9.49 6.17
C GLU A 108 6.75 -8.31 5.35
N ALA A 109 5.77 -7.57 5.87
CA ALA A 109 5.25 -6.36 5.22
C ALA A 109 6.37 -5.33 4.99
N VAL A 110 7.15 -5.02 6.03
CA VAL A 110 8.23 -4.03 5.93
C VAL A 110 9.35 -4.53 5.01
N LYS A 111 9.64 -5.84 4.99
CA LYS A 111 10.62 -6.46 4.10
C LYS A 111 10.20 -6.36 2.64
N GLU A 112 8.94 -6.69 2.32
CA GLU A 112 8.42 -6.54 0.95
C GLU A 112 8.41 -5.08 0.50
N VAL A 113 7.99 -4.15 1.37
CA VAL A 113 8.06 -2.70 1.11
C VAL A 113 9.48 -2.23 0.79
N LYS A 114 10.49 -2.78 1.50
CA LYS A 114 11.90 -2.42 1.31
C LYS A 114 12.60 -3.20 0.20
N SER A 115 11.93 -4.16 -0.43
CA SER A 115 12.51 -5.01 -1.47
C SER A 115 12.83 -4.27 -2.77
N GLN A 116 12.32 -3.03 -2.93
CA GLN A 116 12.44 -2.20 -4.13
C GLN A 116 11.87 -2.84 -5.41
N LYS A 117 11.04 -3.89 -5.28
CA LYS A 117 10.36 -4.55 -6.41
C LYS A 117 9.12 -3.81 -6.91
N TYR A 118 8.59 -2.91 -6.08
CA TYR A 118 7.31 -2.25 -6.31
C TYR A 118 7.48 -0.77 -6.52
N ASP A 119 6.73 -0.22 -7.47
CA ASP A 119 6.70 1.20 -7.79
C ASP A 119 5.62 1.94 -6.98
N LEU A 120 4.57 1.20 -6.59
CA LEU A 120 3.46 1.70 -5.78
C LEU A 120 3.08 0.68 -4.71
N ILE A 121 2.85 1.18 -3.50
CA ILE A 121 2.30 0.40 -2.40
C ILE A 121 0.95 0.99 -1.99
N VAL A 122 -0.08 0.16 -1.96
CA VAL A 122 -1.44 0.55 -1.56
C VAL A 122 -1.75 -0.03 -0.18
N ILE A 123 -2.11 0.84 0.77
CA ILE A 123 -2.35 0.48 2.18
C ILE A 123 -3.58 1.21 2.74
N PRO A 124 -4.19 0.70 3.83
CA PRO A 124 -5.11 1.51 4.62
C PRO A 124 -4.37 2.69 5.25
N TRP A 125 -5.03 3.83 5.41
CA TRP A 125 -4.46 4.95 6.17
C TRP A 125 -4.76 4.85 7.67
N ARG A 126 -5.88 4.21 8.05
CA ARG A 126 -6.23 3.90 9.44
C ARG A 126 -5.89 2.47 9.78
N GLY A 127 -5.50 2.25 11.03
CA GLY A 127 -5.29 0.89 11.49
C GLY A 127 -6.58 0.07 11.45
N THR A 128 -6.49 -1.14 10.94
CA THR A 128 -7.60 -2.09 10.74
C THR A 128 -7.57 -3.26 11.74
N GLY A 129 -6.64 -3.21 12.70
CA GLY A 129 -6.39 -4.26 13.70
C GLY A 129 -5.03 -4.93 13.46
N ILE A 130 -4.92 -5.67 12.36
CA ILE A 130 -3.68 -6.34 11.94
C ILE A 130 -2.71 -5.33 11.33
N ILE A 131 -3.18 -4.54 10.36
CA ILE A 131 -2.40 -3.41 9.85
C ILE A 131 -2.50 -2.28 10.88
N ARG A 132 -1.51 -2.20 11.76
CA ARG A 132 -1.48 -1.19 12.83
C ARG A 132 -0.99 0.17 12.31
N SER A 133 -1.42 1.23 12.98
CA SER A 133 -0.97 2.60 12.69
C SER A 133 0.56 2.79 12.74
N SER A 134 1.27 1.97 13.52
CA SER A 134 2.74 1.95 13.56
C SER A 134 3.35 1.37 12.28
N MET A 135 2.74 0.34 11.69
CA MET A 135 3.15 -0.26 10.42
C MET A 135 2.91 0.73 9.27
N ILE A 136 1.71 1.32 9.20
CA ILE A 136 1.34 2.34 8.20
C ILE A 136 2.36 3.48 8.25
N ARG A 137 2.63 4.02 9.45
CA ARG A 137 3.62 5.08 9.65
C ARG A 137 5.01 4.68 9.16
N LYS A 138 5.44 3.46 9.46
CA LYS A 138 6.75 2.95 9.04
C LYS A 138 6.83 2.81 7.53
N ILE A 139 5.80 2.29 6.87
CA ILE A 139 5.75 2.17 5.41
C ILE A 139 5.73 3.55 4.75
N VAL A 140 4.86 4.45 5.23
CA VAL A 140 4.75 5.82 4.71
C VAL A 140 6.05 6.60 4.90
N ASN A 141 6.88 6.29 5.90
CA ASN A 141 8.16 6.97 6.08
C ASN A 141 9.31 6.31 5.33
N ASP A 142 9.41 4.97 5.38
CA ASP A 142 10.61 4.24 4.95
C ASP A 142 10.54 3.75 3.50
N ALA A 143 9.35 3.67 2.88
CA ALA A 143 9.24 3.16 1.52
C ALA A 143 10.00 4.06 0.54
N SER A 144 10.79 3.48 -0.36
CA SER A 144 11.47 4.23 -1.41
C SER A 144 10.56 4.53 -2.61
N CYS A 145 9.47 3.77 -2.76
CA CYS A 145 8.49 3.90 -3.83
C CYS A 145 7.26 4.71 -3.40
N SER A 146 6.36 5.00 -4.35
CA SER A 146 5.14 5.76 -4.06
C SER A 146 4.23 4.97 -3.13
N VAL A 147 3.51 5.66 -2.24
CA VAL A 147 2.56 5.02 -1.30
C VAL A 147 1.20 5.68 -1.45
N LEU A 148 0.19 4.89 -1.80
CA LEU A 148 -1.21 5.30 -1.80
C LEU A 148 -1.90 4.81 -0.53
N THR A 149 -2.43 5.75 0.25
CA THR A 149 -3.17 5.42 1.46
C THR A 149 -4.66 5.64 1.23
N VAL A 150 -5.49 4.65 1.58
CA VAL A 150 -6.92 4.63 1.32
C VAL A 150 -7.71 4.61 2.63
N ALA A 151 -8.85 5.30 2.65
CA ALA A 151 -9.77 5.43 3.79
C ALA A 151 -10.91 4.42 3.77
#